data_AF-A0A955XFK6-F1
#
_entry.id   AF-A0A955XFK6-F1
#
_cell.length_a   1.000
_cell.length_b   1.000
_cell.length_c   1.000
_cell.angle_alpha   90.00
_cell.angle_beta   90.00
_cell.angle_gamma   90.00
#
_symmetry.space_group_name_H-M   'P 1'
#
loop_
_entity.id
_entity.type
_entity.pdbx_description
1 polymer ?
#
loop_
_entity_poly.entity_id
_entity_poly.type
_entity_poly.pdbx_seq_one_letter_code
_entity_poly.pdbx_strand_id
1 'polypeptide(L)'
;AAQGQADELAGGAGAGGDAASQQSEEAKEAERVAAAKKSWEQFLGAKIGGKLFELVQENVSYEDLLGYAQDGTKAMADALKGGVVKPTEEGAAGGLMDEQSEADAVNALIAALAPALKGAVDSWLESDSGKRLLTGISQWVEEHPKTVTSIVGGALIAAAVGAYLANMDPGEFEKTFDLGGGFKAGGGVDIGPIQQLTVQAVSATLQYETEGFSAKISAKQDLEKDQTTANASVAGQGQVGNTKLNGQADVALAGDGRTTVKINGGIETMLGNKPAALTAGATHGSGGGAPDQMKVQGKFTLGESGEQHTAEGWYDAANDAFSFTLARTFLDGAGSMSHNVARDGDGNVSTTRTAAMDMGEQGKISVSDKTSPQGDGATVRYQDDDVGGSGVKLDASAGTGTEEHLKIGAGYDIGKFKNQLDLEMRNGVNTLGIKSTAQLDEEWSLGANLDVNLSESRIDQIGAKLGWKDPDAFRSFTLEYKGQWMADNPGYNHGFDAAFEYATGNLSGRITAGADVHSRQGLQGARVDALAGYKLNNDWALIGGGGYTADRNDLGGMHQGWNARAGVQYKGVAITGGYDGGRDQAFIRLEIPLGW
;
A
#
# COMPACT_ATOMS: atom_id res chain seq x y z
N ALA A 1 -49.71 16.54 -52.75
CA ALA A 1 -49.13 16.11 -54.04
C ALA A 1 -47.94 15.22 -53.69
N ALA A 2 -48.05 13.88 -53.69
CA ALA A 2 -48.16 12.98 -54.87
C ALA A 2 -46.88 13.13 -55.72
N GLN A 3 -46.05 12.13 -56.04
CA GLN A 3 -46.16 10.68 -56.33
C GLN A 3 -44.78 10.05 -56.01
N GLY A 4 -44.51 8.75 -55.87
CA GLY A 4 -45.08 7.49 -56.38
C GLY A 4 -43.86 6.60 -56.73
N GLN A 5 -43.78 5.36 -56.21
CA GLN A 5 -43.79 4.09 -56.99
C GLN A 5 -42.76 4.01 -58.12
N ALA A 6 -42.03 2.92 -58.38
CA ALA A 6 -41.91 1.55 -57.89
C ALA A 6 -40.68 0.99 -58.62
N ASP A 7 -39.97 0.00 -58.08
CA ASP A 7 -39.37 -1.03 -58.92
C ASP A 7 -39.18 -2.32 -58.14
N GLU A 8 -39.96 -3.31 -58.56
CA GLU A 8 -39.94 -4.71 -58.15
C GLU A 8 -39.10 -5.51 -59.16
N LEU A 9 -38.36 -6.48 -58.62
CA LEU A 9 -38.01 -7.77 -59.24
C LEU A 9 -37.01 -7.80 -60.43
N ALA A 10 -35.77 -8.16 -60.09
CA ALA A 10 -35.05 -9.21 -60.81
C ALA A 10 -34.27 -10.07 -59.81
N GLY A 11 -34.85 -11.21 -59.43
CA GLY A 11 -34.16 -12.27 -58.70
C GLY A 11 -33.08 -12.92 -59.57
N GLY A 12 -31.88 -13.07 -59.00
CA GLY A 12 -30.77 -13.78 -59.60
C GLY A 12 -29.94 -14.44 -58.51
N ALA A 13 -29.96 -15.78 -58.52
CA ALA A 13 -29.33 -16.69 -57.57
C ALA A 13 -27.90 -16.31 -57.12
N GLY A 14 -27.65 -16.45 -55.82
CA GLY A 14 -26.33 -16.31 -55.21
C GLY A 14 -26.21 -17.05 -53.89
N ALA A 15 -26.75 -18.28 -53.81
CA ALA A 15 -26.49 -19.20 -52.71
C ALA A 15 -25.03 -19.68 -52.79
N GLY A 16 -24.12 -18.95 -52.15
CA GLY A 16 -22.70 -19.31 -52.07
C GLY A 16 -21.88 -18.55 -51.03
N GLY A 17 -22.49 -17.69 -50.21
CA GLY A 17 -21.76 -16.80 -49.28
C GLY A 17 -21.57 -17.30 -47.85
N ASP A 18 -22.44 -18.19 -47.34
CA ASP A 18 -22.44 -18.54 -45.91
C ASP A 18 -21.40 -19.61 -45.52
N ALA A 19 -20.95 -20.44 -46.47
CA ALA A 19 -19.95 -21.46 -46.17
C ALA A 19 -18.54 -20.87 -45.99
N ALA A 20 -18.25 -19.74 -46.65
CA ALA A 20 -16.92 -19.11 -46.62
C ALA A 20 -16.71 -18.23 -45.37
N SER A 21 -17.77 -17.67 -44.79
CA SER A 21 -17.71 -16.93 -43.52
C SER A 21 -17.60 -17.86 -42.32
N GLN A 22 -18.32 -18.99 -42.31
CA GLN A 22 -18.22 -19.98 -41.24
C GLN A 22 -16.85 -20.67 -41.18
N GLN A 23 -16.25 -21.01 -42.34
CA GLN A 23 -14.88 -21.54 -42.37
C GLN A 23 -13.82 -20.57 -41.87
N SER A 24 -14.07 -19.25 -41.96
CA SER A 24 -13.12 -18.21 -41.50
C SER A 24 -13.15 -18.05 -39.97
N GLU A 25 -14.30 -18.23 -39.33
CA GLU A 25 -14.42 -18.13 -37.86
C GLU A 25 -13.91 -19.39 -37.15
N GLU A 26 -14.22 -20.59 -37.68
CA GLU A 26 -13.68 -21.84 -37.13
C GLU A 26 -12.15 -21.87 -37.19
N ALA A 27 -11.55 -21.33 -38.27
CA ALA A 27 -10.10 -21.25 -38.42
C ALA A 27 -9.45 -20.30 -37.39
N LYS A 28 -10.08 -19.15 -37.12
CA LYS A 28 -9.59 -18.19 -36.11
C LYS A 28 -9.75 -18.73 -34.68
N GLU A 29 -10.84 -19.44 -34.42
CA GLU A 29 -11.07 -20.06 -33.12
C GLU A 29 -10.08 -21.18 -32.85
N ALA A 30 -9.82 -22.04 -33.85
CA ALA A 30 -8.79 -23.06 -33.75
C ALA A 30 -7.39 -22.47 -33.52
N GLU A 31 -7.05 -21.35 -34.16
CA GLU A 31 -5.78 -20.65 -33.96
C GLU A 31 -5.68 -20.05 -32.54
N ARG A 32 -6.78 -19.47 -32.03
CA ARG A 32 -6.88 -18.94 -30.66
C ARG A 32 -6.69 -20.04 -29.61
N VAL A 33 -7.40 -21.16 -29.77
CA VAL A 33 -7.31 -22.34 -28.89
C VAL A 33 -5.90 -22.93 -28.91
N ALA A 34 -5.29 -23.04 -30.10
CA ALA A 34 -3.93 -23.55 -30.24
C ALA A 34 -2.89 -22.62 -29.58
N ALA A 35 -3.04 -21.30 -29.70
CA ALA A 35 -2.17 -20.33 -29.05
C ALA A 35 -2.30 -20.37 -27.52
N ALA A 36 -3.53 -20.49 -27.01
CA ALA A 36 -3.79 -20.66 -25.58
C ALA A 36 -3.18 -21.96 -25.04
N LYS A 37 -3.43 -23.10 -25.70
CA LYS A 37 -2.82 -24.39 -25.34
C LYS A 37 -1.29 -24.32 -25.31
N LYS A 38 -0.69 -23.74 -26.34
CA LYS A 38 0.78 -23.59 -26.43
C LYS A 38 1.33 -22.73 -25.30
N SER A 39 0.63 -21.66 -24.90
CA SER A 39 1.01 -20.82 -23.77
C SER A 39 0.98 -21.59 -22.44
N TRP A 40 -0.05 -22.42 -22.24
CA TRP A 40 -0.16 -23.31 -21.09
C TRP A 40 0.94 -24.37 -21.07
N GLU A 41 1.21 -25.02 -22.21
CA GLU A 41 2.28 -25.99 -22.38
C GLU A 41 3.68 -25.39 -22.18
N GLN A 42 3.91 -24.14 -22.56
CA GLN A 42 5.17 -23.43 -22.30
C GLN A 42 5.37 -23.14 -20.81
N PHE A 43 4.29 -22.84 -20.08
CA PHE A 43 4.37 -22.43 -18.68
C PHE A 43 4.40 -23.62 -17.72
N LEU A 44 3.46 -24.55 -17.87
CA LEU A 44 3.29 -25.71 -17.00
C LEU A 44 4.04 -26.95 -17.52
N GLY A 45 4.69 -26.84 -18.69
CA GLY A 45 5.28 -27.96 -19.41
C GLY A 45 4.24 -28.71 -20.25
N ALA A 46 4.67 -29.24 -21.40
CA ALA A 46 3.78 -29.80 -22.43
C ALA A 46 2.82 -30.89 -21.91
N LYS A 47 3.24 -31.68 -20.91
CA LYS A 47 2.39 -32.75 -20.35
C LYS A 47 1.29 -32.26 -19.41
N ILE A 48 1.49 -31.13 -18.76
CA ILE A 48 0.61 -30.63 -17.69
C ILE A 48 -0.22 -29.49 -18.23
N GLY A 49 0.43 -28.53 -18.89
CA GLY A 49 -0.23 -27.44 -19.56
C GLY A 49 -1.22 -27.91 -20.60
N GLY A 50 -0.86 -28.93 -21.39
CA GLY A 50 -1.77 -29.53 -22.37
C GLY A 50 -2.98 -30.20 -21.71
N LYS A 51 -2.76 -31.07 -20.71
CA LYS A 51 -3.84 -31.79 -20.01
C LYS A 51 -4.76 -30.89 -19.19
N LEU A 52 -4.20 -29.92 -18.48
CA LEU A 52 -4.98 -28.99 -17.66
C LEU A 52 -5.75 -28.02 -18.56
N PHE A 53 -5.17 -27.59 -19.68
CA PHE A 53 -5.88 -26.81 -20.70
C PHE A 53 -7.04 -27.62 -21.30
N GLU A 54 -6.80 -28.87 -21.69
CA GLU A 54 -7.84 -29.78 -22.19
C GLU A 54 -8.95 -29.95 -21.14
N LEU A 55 -8.59 -30.17 -19.87
CA LEU A 55 -9.54 -30.32 -18.77
C LEU A 55 -10.39 -29.05 -18.55
N VAL A 56 -9.79 -27.86 -18.62
CA VAL A 56 -10.51 -26.59 -18.49
C VAL A 56 -11.40 -26.37 -19.71
N GLN A 57 -10.88 -26.59 -20.92
CA GLN A 57 -11.60 -26.42 -22.18
C GLN A 57 -12.79 -27.39 -22.30
N GLU A 58 -12.64 -28.63 -21.84
CA GLU A 58 -13.70 -29.64 -21.85
C GLU A 58 -14.86 -29.31 -20.90
N ASN A 59 -14.61 -28.48 -19.88
CA ASN A 59 -15.58 -28.20 -18.81
C ASN A 59 -16.00 -26.73 -18.73
N VAL A 60 -15.39 -25.84 -19.52
CA VAL A 60 -15.71 -24.41 -19.57
C VAL A 60 -15.58 -23.93 -21.01
N SER A 61 -16.70 -23.83 -21.72
CA SER A 61 -16.70 -23.27 -23.08
C SER A 61 -16.66 -21.74 -23.07
N TYR A 62 -16.24 -21.15 -24.18
CA TYR A 62 -16.32 -19.70 -24.38
C TYR A 62 -17.77 -19.21 -24.28
N GLU A 63 -18.70 -20.00 -24.81
CA GLU A 63 -20.14 -19.74 -24.77
C GLU A 63 -20.68 -19.78 -23.34
N ASP A 64 -20.18 -20.67 -22.48
CA ASP A 64 -20.56 -20.73 -21.07
C ASP A 64 -20.08 -19.48 -20.33
N LEU A 65 -18.81 -19.10 -20.49
CA LEU A 65 -18.24 -17.89 -19.87
C LEU A 65 -18.92 -16.61 -20.36
N LEU A 66 -19.20 -16.54 -21.66
CA LEU A 66 -19.94 -15.45 -22.26
C LEU A 66 -21.39 -15.41 -21.75
N GLY A 67 -22.02 -16.57 -21.58
CA GLY A 67 -23.34 -16.71 -20.97
C GLY A 67 -23.40 -16.17 -19.55
N TYR A 68 -22.45 -16.57 -18.69
CA TYR A 68 -22.37 -16.06 -17.31
C TYR A 68 -22.08 -14.55 -17.25
N ALA A 69 -21.21 -14.06 -18.13
CA ALA A 69 -20.94 -12.62 -18.24
C ALA A 69 -22.17 -11.86 -18.73
N GLN A 70 -22.91 -12.40 -19.71
CA GLN A 70 -24.17 -11.84 -20.21
C GLN A 70 -25.26 -11.86 -19.13
N ASP A 71 -25.36 -12.92 -18.34
CA ASP A 71 -26.32 -13.04 -17.24
C ASP A 71 -26.00 -12.08 -16.10
N GLY A 72 -24.72 -11.92 -15.72
CA GLY A 72 -24.31 -10.90 -14.75
C GLY A 72 -24.55 -9.48 -15.25
N THR A 73 -24.23 -9.20 -16.52
CA THR A 73 -24.50 -7.90 -17.15
C THR A 73 -25.99 -7.63 -17.31
N LYS A 74 -26.78 -8.66 -17.60
CA LYS A 74 -28.24 -8.59 -17.71
C LYS A 74 -28.89 -8.42 -16.36
N ALA A 75 -28.43 -9.11 -15.31
CA ALA A 75 -28.90 -8.89 -13.94
C ALA A 75 -28.60 -7.45 -13.49
N MET A 76 -27.43 -6.92 -13.82
CA MET A 76 -27.08 -5.52 -13.59
C MET A 76 -28.00 -4.58 -14.40
N ALA A 77 -28.21 -4.84 -15.69
CA ALA A 77 -29.08 -4.03 -16.54
C ALA A 77 -30.56 -4.12 -16.13
N ASP A 78 -31.03 -5.27 -15.65
CA ASP A 78 -32.40 -5.50 -15.20
C ASP A 78 -32.64 -4.88 -13.81
N ALA A 79 -31.64 -4.87 -12.93
CA ALA A 79 -31.65 -4.08 -11.70
C ALA A 79 -31.77 -2.58 -12.00
N LEU A 80 -31.06 -2.11 -13.04
CA LEU A 80 -31.16 -0.72 -13.51
C LEU A 80 -32.50 -0.41 -14.21
N LYS A 81 -33.04 -1.33 -15.03
CA LYS A 81 -34.36 -1.18 -15.70
C LYS A 81 -35.54 -1.31 -14.74
N GLY A 82 -35.39 -2.06 -13.65
CA GLY A 82 -36.40 -2.25 -12.60
C GLY A 82 -36.79 -0.96 -11.87
N GLY A 83 -36.11 0.15 -12.14
CA GLY A 83 -36.45 1.47 -11.62
C GLY A 83 -35.84 1.77 -10.27
N VAL A 84 -34.80 1.03 -9.86
CA VAL A 84 -34.01 1.31 -8.64
C VAL A 84 -33.34 2.68 -8.72
N VAL A 85 -33.12 3.19 -9.94
CA VAL A 85 -32.74 4.59 -10.20
C VAL A 85 -33.67 5.16 -11.27
N LYS A 86 -34.92 5.50 -10.91
CA LYS A 86 -35.71 6.43 -11.75
C LYS A 86 -35.32 7.84 -11.35
N PRO A 87 -34.75 8.66 -12.26
CA PRO A 87 -34.82 10.10 -12.07
C PRO A 87 -36.31 10.44 -11.96
N THR A 88 -36.72 11.01 -10.82
CA THR A 88 -38.08 11.49 -10.66
C THR A 88 -38.35 12.50 -11.77
N GLU A 89 -39.47 12.38 -12.48
CA GLU A 89 -39.83 13.32 -13.57
C GLU A 89 -39.99 14.76 -13.05
N GLU A 90 -40.11 14.95 -11.74
CA GLU A 90 -40.12 16.25 -11.06
C GLU A 90 -38.71 16.81 -10.74
N GLY A 91 -37.64 16.06 -11.01
CA GLY A 91 -36.24 16.40 -10.71
C GLY A 91 -35.44 17.04 -11.85
N ALA A 92 -36.07 17.40 -12.98
CA ALA A 92 -35.38 18.03 -14.11
C ALA A 92 -34.78 19.44 -13.80
N ALA A 93 -34.93 19.93 -12.57
CA ALA A 93 -34.33 21.16 -12.07
C ALA A 93 -33.48 20.92 -10.80
N GLY A 94 -32.46 20.05 -10.90
CA GLY A 94 -31.28 20.11 -10.02
C GLY A 94 -31.47 19.76 -8.53
N GLY A 95 -32.50 18.99 -8.17
CA GLY A 95 -32.62 18.41 -6.84
C GLY A 95 -31.78 17.15 -6.72
N LEU A 96 -30.77 17.16 -5.84
CA LEU A 96 -30.09 15.95 -5.37
C LEU A 96 -31.12 15.00 -4.74
N MET A 97 -30.97 13.69 -4.95
CA MET A 97 -31.78 12.69 -4.23
C MET A 97 -31.60 12.88 -2.73
N ASP A 98 -32.64 12.60 -1.92
CA ASP A 98 -32.44 12.61 -0.47
C ASP A 98 -31.51 11.43 -0.07
N GLU A 99 -30.71 11.64 0.95
CA GLU A 99 -29.64 10.72 1.40
C GLU A 99 -30.15 9.30 1.69
N GLN A 100 -31.43 9.18 2.07
CA GLN A 100 -32.07 7.91 2.35
C GLN A 100 -32.44 7.17 1.06
N SER A 101 -32.91 7.87 0.02
CA SER A 101 -33.20 7.31 -1.29
C SER A 101 -31.93 6.87 -2.05
N GLU A 102 -30.78 7.52 -1.84
CA GLU A 102 -29.49 7.08 -2.40
C GLU A 102 -28.96 5.82 -1.71
N ALA A 103 -29.01 5.77 -0.38
CA ALA A 103 -28.64 4.59 0.39
C ALA A 103 -29.55 3.39 0.08
N ASP A 104 -30.86 3.62 -0.04
CA ASP A 104 -31.83 2.59 -0.42
C ASP A 104 -31.63 2.12 -1.87
N ALA A 105 -31.26 2.99 -2.80
CA ALA A 105 -30.94 2.62 -4.18
C ALA A 105 -29.65 1.78 -4.28
N VAL A 106 -28.60 2.16 -3.54
CA VAL A 106 -27.35 1.38 -3.47
C VAL A 106 -27.56 0.04 -2.77
N ASN A 107 -28.29 0.03 -1.65
CA ASN A 107 -28.63 -1.20 -0.93
C ASN A 107 -29.54 -2.11 -1.77
N ALA A 108 -30.48 -1.57 -2.54
CA ALA A 108 -31.31 -2.33 -3.46
C ALA A 108 -30.52 -2.88 -4.65
N LEU A 109 -29.56 -2.12 -5.19
CA LEU A 109 -28.64 -2.60 -6.22
C LEU A 109 -27.74 -3.73 -5.70
N ILE A 110 -27.19 -3.60 -4.49
CA ILE A 110 -26.38 -4.63 -3.83
C ILE A 110 -27.25 -5.86 -3.50
N ALA A 111 -28.46 -5.66 -2.97
CA ALA A 111 -29.40 -6.74 -2.66
C ALA A 111 -29.94 -7.44 -3.92
N ALA A 112 -29.94 -6.77 -5.08
CA ALA A 112 -30.27 -7.38 -6.37
C ALA A 112 -29.07 -8.12 -6.98
N LEU A 113 -27.86 -7.57 -6.88
CA LEU A 113 -26.63 -8.13 -7.44
C LEU A 113 -26.08 -9.30 -6.62
N ALA A 114 -26.11 -9.23 -5.29
CA ALA A 114 -25.51 -10.25 -4.44
C ALA A 114 -26.15 -11.64 -4.61
N PRO A 115 -27.50 -11.80 -4.65
CA PRO A 115 -28.12 -13.09 -4.94
C PRO A 115 -27.93 -13.54 -6.39
N ALA A 116 -27.81 -12.62 -7.34
CA ALA A 116 -27.57 -12.95 -8.75
C ALA A 116 -26.13 -13.43 -8.97
N LEU A 117 -25.14 -12.77 -8.35
CA LEU A 117 -23.74 -13.18 -8.38
C LEU A 117 -23.51 -14.47 -7.59
N LYS A 118 -24.05 -14.56 -6.36
CA LYS A 118 -24.03 -15.79 -5.59
C LYS A 118 -24.75 -16.92 -6.33
N GLY A 119 -25.92 -16.66 -6.89
CA GLY A 119 -26.68 -17.63 -7.68
C GLY A 119 -25.96 -18.06 -8.95
N ALA A 120 -25.26 -17.15 -9.65
CA ALA A 120 -24.45 -17.51 -10.82
C ALA A 120 -23.23 -18.35 -10.45
N VAL A 121 -22.55 -18.00 -9.34
CA VAL A 121 -21.40 -18.75 -8.82
C VAL A 121 -21.82 -20.10 -8.27
N ASP A 122 -22.85 -20.15 -7.42
CA ASP A 122 -23.42 -21.38 -6.86
C ASP A 122 -23.98 -22.27 -7.98
N SER A 123 -24.72 -21.71 -8.94
CA SER A 123 -25.23 -22.45 -10.09
C SER A 123 -24.10 -22.99 -10.97
N TRP A 124 -23.03 -22.21 -11.18
CA TRP A 124 -21.84 -22.70 -11.90
C TRP A 124 -21.11 -23.79 -11.12
N LEU A 125 -20.83 -23.60 -9.83
CA LEU A 125 -20.20 -24.58 -8.94
C LEU A 125 -21.02 -25.86 -8.81
N GLU A 126 -22.35 -25.75 -8.80
CA GLU A 126 -23.30 -26.86 -8.73
C GLU A 126 -23.59 -27.48 -10.09
N SER A 127 -23.32 -26.77 -11.18
CA SER A 127 -23.49 -27.29 -12.53
C SER A 127 -22.61 -28.51 -12.74
N ASP A 128 -23.05 -29.38 -13.64
CA ASP A 128 -22.25 -30.52 -14.06
C ASP A 128 -20.86 -30.09 -14.54
N SER A 129 -20.76 -28.93 -15.19
CA SER A 129 -19.51 -28.34 -15.67
C SER A 129 -18.57 -27.90 -14.54
N GLY A 130 -19.08 -27.14 -13.55
CA GLY A 130 -18.27 -26.73 -12.39
C GLY A 130 -17.89 -27.90 -11.48
N LYS A 131 -18.81 -28.83 -11.23
CA LYS A 131 -18.52 -30.08 -10.49
C LYS A 131 -17.49 -30.93 -11.23
N ARG A 132 -17.59 -31.10 -12.55
CA ARG A 132 -16.62 -31.86 -13.35
C ARG A 132 -15.27 -31.16 -13.43
N LEU A 133 -15.24 -29.83 -13.52
CA LEU A 133 -14.00 -29.07 -13.48
C LEU A 133 -13.30 -29.24 -12.12
N LEU A 134 -14.00 -29.02 -11.01
CA LEU A 134 -13.44 -29.16 -9.66
C LEU A 134 -13.02 -30.61 -9.36
N THR A 135 -13.86 -31.58 -9.74
CA THR A 135 -13.55 -33.01 -9.59
C THR A 135 -12.38 -33.40 -10.50
N GLY A 136 -12.34 -32.89 -11.72
CA GLY A 136 -11.28 -33.14 -12.68
C GLY A 136 -9.94 -32.56 -12.22
N ILE A 137 -9.95 -31.35 -11.67
CA ILE A 137 -8.75 -30.73 -11.09
C ILE A 137 -8.29 -31.53 -9.86
N SER A 138 -9.21 -31.90 -8.96
CA SER A 138 -8.91 -32.73 -7.77
C SER A 138 -8.33 -34.10 -8.17
N GLN A 139 -9.00 -34.82 -9.07
CA GLN A 139 -8.56 -36.11 -9.58
C GLN A 139 -7.23 -35.99 -10.32
N TRP A 140 -7.03 -34.94 -11.11
CA TRP A 140 -5.76 -34.71 -11.79
C TRP A 140 -4.61 -34.51 -10.80
N VAL A 141 -4.82 -33.73 -9.73
CA VAL A 141 -3.86 -33.51 -8.64
C VAL A 141 -3.58 -34.82 -7.90
N GLU A 142 -4.61 -35.63 -7.60
CA GLU A 142 -4.50 -36.94 -6.94
C GLU A 142 -3.81 -38.00 -7.82
N GLU A 143 -4.01 -37.97 -9.13
CA GLU A 143 -3.45 -38.92 -10.10
C GLU A 143 -2.02 -38.57 -10.53
N HIS A 144 -1.65 -37.29 -10.43
CA HIS A 144 -0.34 -36.79 -10.84
C HIS A 144 0.45 -36.15 -9.67
N PRO A 145 0.51 -36.76 -8.46
CA PRO A 145 1.12 -36.14 -7.29
C PRO A 145 2.62 -35.92 -7.48
N LYS A 146 3.30 -36.81 -8.21
CA LYS A 146 4.71 -36.70 -8.62
C LYS A 146 4.97 -35.55 -9.60
N THR A 147 3.96 -35.23 -10.40
CA THR A 147 4.03 -34.18 -11.41
C THR A 147 3.80 -32.81 -10.78
N VAL A 148 2.84 -32.71 -9.84
CA VAL A 148 2.64 -31.55 -8.96
C VAL A 148 3.90 -31.30 -8.11
N THR A 149 4.46 -32.33 -7.46
CA THR A 149 5.75 -32.21 -6.75
C THR A 149 6.94 -31.93 -7.67
N SER A 150 6.89 -32.27 -8.96
CA SER A 150 7.95 -31.93 -9.93
C SER A 150 7.85 -30.51 -10.49
N ILE A 151 6.66 -29.90 -10.53
CA ILE A 151 6.49 -28.47 -10.84
C ILE A 151 7.01 -27.64 -9.69
N VAL A 152 6.59 -27.98 -8.47
CA VAL A 152 7.11 -27.36 -7.24
C VAL A 152 8.61 -27.63 -7.12
N GLY A 153 9.08 -28.85 -7.39
CA GLY A 153 10.51 -29.21 -7.35
C GLY A 153 11.36 -28.56 -8.44
N GLY A 154 10.88 -28.50 -9.69
CA GLY A 154 11.67 -28.08 -10.85
C GLY A 154 12.08 -26.60 -10.83
N ALA A 155 11.23 -25.73 -10.27
CA ALA A 155 11.56 -24.32 -10.07
C ALA A 155 12.37 -24.06 -8.77
N LEU A 156 12.39 -25.00 -7.82
CA LEU A 156 12.91 -24.79 -6.45
C LEU A 156 14.23 -25.49 -6.11
N ILE A 157 14.80 -26.38 -6.93
CA ILE A 157 15.90 -27.28 -6.48
C ILE A 157 17.22 -26.59 -6.01
N ALA A 158 17.50 -25.32 -6.34
CA ALA A 158 18.67 -24.61 -5.77
C ALA A 158 18.37 -23.89 -4.43
N ALA A 159 17.10 -23.60 -4.13
CA ALA A 159 16.64 -22.91 -2.91
C ALA A 159 15.88 -23.84 -1.94
N ALA A 160 15.46 -25.02 -2.39
CA ALA A 160 14.54 -25.92 -1.70
C ALA A 160 15.08 -26.50 -0.40
N VAL A 161 16.39 -26.74 -0.26
CA VAL A 161 16.89 -27.35 0.99
C VAL A 161 16.80 -26.38 2.18
N GLY A 162 17.01 -25.08 1.93
CA GLY A 162 16.83 -24.03 2.96
C GLY A 162 15.36 -23.70 3.21
N ALA A 163 14.58 -23.51 2.14
CA ALA A 163 13.15 -23.16 2.23
C ALA A 163 12.28 -24.30 2.79
N TYR A 164 12.62 -25.56 2.50
CA TYR A 164 11.99 -26.74 3.08
C TYR A 164 12.30 -26.88 4.58
N LEU A 165 13.49 -26.48 5.05
CA LEU A 165 13.81 -26.49 6.48
C LEU A 165 13.21 -25.29 7.24
N ALA A 166 13.01 -24.16 6.56
CA ALA A 166 12.51 -22.92 7.15
C ALA A 166 10.99 -22.74 7.08
N ASN A 167 10.24 -23.74 6.58
CA ASN A 167 8.80 -23.67 6.38
C ASN A 167 8.35 -22.41 5.63
N MET A 168 9.07 -22.03 4.57
CA MET A 168 8.76 -20.81 3.83
C MET A 168 7.47 -20.99 3.01
N ASP A 169 6.60 -19.99 3.08
CA ASP A 169 5.43 -19.84 2.22
C ASP A 169 5.87 -19.16 0.90
N PRO A 170 5.71 -19.81 -0.26
CA PRO A 170 6.11 -19.26 -1.56
C PRO A 170 5.20 -18.12 -2.05
N GLY A 171 4.11 -17.82 -1.33
CA GLY A 171 3.13 -16.82 -1.70
C GLY A 171 2.17 -17.31 -2.80
N GLU A 172 1.17 -16.49 -3.09
CA GLU A 172 0.12 -16.80 -4.07
C GLU A 172 0.67 -16.82 -5.51
N PHE A 173 0.47 -17.94 -6.20
CA PHE A 173 0.79 -18.08 -7.61
C PHE A 173 -0.36 -17.56 -8.47
N GLU A 174 -0.31 -16.29 -8.85
CA GLU A 174 -1.33 -15.68 -9.72
C GLU A 174 -0.97 -15.83 -11.22
N LYS A 175 -1.97 -16.18 -12.04
CA LYS A 175 -1.86 -16.13 -13.50
C LYS A 175 -3.10 -15.48 -14.11
N THR A 176 -2.87 -14.52 -15.00
CA THR A 176 -3.91 -13.87 -15.80
C THR A 176 -3.80 -14.32 -17.26
N PHE A 177 -4.94 -14.64 -17.85
CA PHE A 177 -5.14 -15.05 -19.23
C PHE A 177 -5.94 -13.98 -19.96
N ASP A 178 -5.41 -13.48 -21.08
CA ASP A 178 -6.15 -12.59 -21.98
C ASP A 178 -7.12 -13.42 -22.83
N LEU A 179 -8.42 -13.14 -22.72
CA LEU A 179 -9.48 -13.84 -23.44
C LEU A 179 -9.85 -13.12 -24.75
N GLY A 180 -9.27 -11.95 -25.02
CA GLY A 180 -9.61 -11.08 -26.12
C GLY A 180 -10.82 -10.17 -25.84
N GLY A 181 -11.01 -9.16 -26.68
CA GLY A 181 -12.13 -8.23 -26.57
C GLY A 181 -12.15 -7.41 -25.27
N GLY A 182 -11.01 -7.24 -24.60
CA GLY A 182 -10.89 -6.55 -23.31
C GLY A 182 -11.10 -7.45 -22.09
N PHE A 183 -11.50 -8.72 -22.26
CA PHE A 183 -11.67 -9.64 -21.15
C PHE A 183 -10.35 -10.32 -20.74
N LYS A 184 -10.13 -10.43 -19.44
CA LYS A 184 -9.02 -11.14 -18.81
C LYS A 184 -9.59 -12.01 -17.69
N ALA A 185 -9.25 -13.29 -17.66
CA ALA A 185 -9.56 -14.18 -16.53
C ALA A 185 -8.26 -14.54 -15.81
N GLY A 186 -8.27 -14.61 -14.50
CA GLY A 186 -7.13 -15.00 -13.71
C GLY A 186 -7.49 -16.03 -12.64
N GLY A 187 -6.52 -16.85 -12.29
CA GLY A 187 -6.61 -17.77 -11.16
C GLY A 187 -5.35 -17.66 -10.31
N GLY A 188 -5.51 -17.75 -9.00
CA GLY A 188 -4.42 -17.79 -8.04
C GLY A 188 -4.52 -19.03 -7.17
N VAL A 189 -3.38 -19.63 -6.85
CA VAL A 189 -3.32 -20.68 -5.83
C VAL A 189 -2.22 -20.32 -4.85
N ASP A 190 -2.60 -20.21 -3.59
CA ASP A 190 -1.69 -20.07 -2.47
C ASP A 190 -1.49 -21.46 -1.85
N ILE A 191 -0.29 -22.00 -1.96
CA ILE A 191 0.04 -23.36 -1.49
C ILE A 191 0.61 -23.38 -0.08
N GLY A 192 0.65 -22.22 0.58
CA GLY A 192 1.15 -22.05 1.93
C GLY A 192 2.58 -22.55 2.15
N PRO A 193 2.99 -22.65 3.42
CA PRO A 193 4.32 -23.10 3.77
C PRO A 193 4.70 -24.45 3.14
N ILE A 194 5.89 -24.50 2.54
CA ILE A 194 6.40 -25.66 1.77
C ILE A 194 6.38 -26.98 2.57
N GLN A 195 6.42 -26.96 3.91
CA GLN A 195 6.35 -28.20 4.71
C GLN A 195 4.92 -28.73 4.84
N GLN A 196 3.91 -27.87 4.72
CA GLN A 196 2.52 -28.25 4.87
C GLN A 196 1.94 -28.72 3.54
N LEU A 197 2.42 -28.20 2.39
CA LEU A 197 1.92 -28.52 1.04
C LEU A 197 0.38 -28.56 0.98
N THR A 198 -0.27 -27.68 1.73
CA THR A 198 -1.73 -27.53 1.76
C THR A 198 -2.06 -26.27 1.01
N VAL A 199 -2.96 -26.38 0.03
CA VAL A 199 -3.54 -25.18 -0.60
C VAL A 199 -4.20 -24.35 0.51
N GLN A 200 -3.61 -23.20 0.83
CA GLN A 200 -4.11 -22.26 1.82
C GLN A 200 -5.19 -21.38 1.24
N ALA A 201 -5.07 -21.02 -0.04
CA ALA A 201 -6.11 -20.25 -0.69
C ALA A 201 -6.20 -20.54 -2.18
N VAL A 202 -7.40 -20.34 -2.72
CA VAL A 202 -7.63 -20.29 -4.16
C VAL A 202 -8.31 -18.98 -4.48
N SER A 203 -7.86 -18.30 -5.54
CA SER A 203 -8.48 -17.09 -6.03
C SER A 203 -8.88 -17.23 -7.50
N ALA A 204 -9.95 -16.54 -7.84
CA ALA A 204 -10.43 -16.40 -9.20
C ALA A 204 -10.68 -14.91 -9.46
N THR A 205 -10.31 -14.43 -10.64
CA THR A 205 -10.49 -13.05 -11.07
C THR A 205 -11.08 -13.04 -12.47
N LEU A 206 -12.09 -12.20 -12.71
CA LEU A 206 -12.58 -11.86 -14.03
C LEU A 206 -12.50 -10.34 -14.18
N GLN A 207 -11.83 -9.88 -15.22
CA GLN A 207 -11.63 -8.47 -15.51
C GLN A 207 -12.09 -8.18 -16.95
N TYR A 208 -12.72 -7.03 -17.14
CA TYR A 208 -13.03 -6.45 -18.43
C TYR A 208 -12.41 -5.06 -18.48
N GLU A 209 -11.73 -4.73 -19.57
CA GLU A 209 -11.01 -3.47 -19.73
C GLU A 209 -11.14 -2.98 -21.17
N THR A 210 -11.61 -1.74 -21.33
CA THR A 210 -11.66 -1.01 -22.61
C THR A 210 -11.01 0.35 -22.46
N GLU A 211 -10.92 1.11 -23.56
CA GLU A 211 -10.51 2.50 -23.50
C GLU A 211 -11.50 3.30 -22.65
N GLY A 212 -11.10 3.57 -21.41
CA GLY A 212 -11.85 4.38 -20.47
C GLY A 212 -12.88 3.67 -19.61
N PHE A 213 -12.91 2.34 -19.58
CA PHE A 213 -13.74 1.60 -18.64
C PHE A 213 -13.04 0.33 -18.20
N SER A 214 -13.11 0.00 -16.92
CA SER A 214 -12.68 -1.29 -16.39
C SER A 214 -13.66 -1.82 -15.36
N ALA A 215 -13.89 -3.12 -15.36
CA ALA A 215 -14.63 -3.83 -14.33
C ALA A 215 -13.81 -5.05 -13.91
N LYS A 216 -13.74 -5.35 -12.63
CA LYS A 216 -13.02 -6.50 -12.09
C LYS A 216 -13.84 -7.13 -10.98
N ILE A 217 -14.05 -8.43 -11.04
CA ILE A 217 -14.59 -9.24 -9.95
C ILE A 217 -13.49 -10.21 -9.55
N SER A 218 -13.19 -10.32 -8.27
CA SER A 218 -12.32 -11.36 -7.73
C SER A 218 -12.95 -12.02 -6.51
N ALA A 219 -12.70 -13.32 -6.35
CA ALA A 219 -13.05 -14.08 -5.16
C ALA A 219 -11.81 -14.82 -4.69
N LYS A 220 -11.59 -14.89 -3.39
CA LYS A 220 -10.51 -15.67 -2.76
C LYS A 220 -11.09 -16.47 -1.60
N GLN A 221 -10.97 -17.79 -1.66
CA GLN A 221 -11.28 -18.68 -0.55
C GLN A 221 -9.98 -18.97 0.20
N ASP A 222 -9.87 -18.47 1.44
CA ASP A 222 -8.85 -18.87 2.40
C ASP A 222 -9.34 -20.18 3.06
N LEU A 223 -8.76 -21.30 2.65
CA LEU A 223 -9.08 -22.65 3.10
C LEU A 223 -8.60 -22.92 4.52
N GLU A 224 -7.57 -22.21 4.99
CA GLU A 224 -7.06 -22.34 6.36
C GLU A 224 -8.03 -21.69 7.35
N LYS A 225 -8.55 -20.51 7.01
CA LYS A 225 -9.49 -19.76 7.86
C LYS A 225 -10.96 -20.09 7.60
N ASP A 226 -11.23 -20.91 6.58
CA ASP A 226 -12.57 -21.14 6.04
C ASP A 226 -13.31 -19.83 5.73
N GLN A 227 -12.61 -18.90 5.09
CA GLN A 227 -13.08 -17.55 4.83
C GLN A 227 -13.10 -17.22 3.34
N THR A 228 -14.26 -16.86 2.83
CA THR A 228 -14.40 -16.34 1.46
C THR A 228 -14.34 -14.82 1.48
N THR A 229 -13.42 -14.25 0.71
CA THR A 229 -13.44 -12.83 0.38
C THR A 229 -13.86 -12.64 -1.07
N ALA A 230 -14.61 -11.58 -1.35
CA ALA A 230 -14.99 -11.22 -2.70
C ALA A 230 -14.81 -9.73 -2.91
N ASN A 231 -14.31 -9.31 -4.06
CA ASN A 231 -14.15 -7.91 -4.43
C ASN A 231 -14.78 -7.70 -5.80
N ALA A 232 -15.50 -6.61 -5.97
CA ALA A 232 -15.98 -6.13 -7.25
C ALA A 232 -15.57 -4.67 -7.39
N SER A 233 -14.91 -4.31 -8.48
CA SER A 233 -14.58 -2.92 -8.79
C SER A 233 -15.02 -2.56 -10.19
N VAL A 234 -15.48 -1.33 -10.37
CA VAL A 234 -15.81 -0.74 -11.65
C VAL A 234 -15.19 0.65 -11.67
N ALA A 235 -14.40 0.95 -12.71
CA ALA A 235 -13.86 2.27 -12.94
C ALA A 235 -14.21 2.75 -14.35
N GLY A 236 -14.43 4.04 -14.50
CA GLY A 236 -14.71 4.69 -15.77
C GLY A 236 -13.98 6.01 -15.85
N GLN A 237 -13.51 6.35 -17.03
CA GLN A 237 -13.03 7.68 -17.39
C GLN A 237 -13.68 8.11 -18.70
N GLY A 238 -14.09 9.36 -18.77
CA GLY A 238 -14.69 9.95 -19.95
C GLY A 238 -14.17 11.36 -20.17
N GLN A 239 -14.30 11.87 -21.39
CA GLN A 239 -13.96 13.25 -21.71
C GLN A 239 -15.06 13.89 -22.54
N VAL A 240 -15.55 15.05 -22.11
CA VAL A 240 -16.52 15.88 -22.84
C VAL A 240 -15.89 17.27 -23.01
N GLY A 241 -15.41 17.55 -24.23
CA GLY A 241 -14.66 18.79 -24.50
C GLY A 241 -13.37 18.86 -23.67
N ASN A 242 -13.23 19.90 -22.86
CA ASN A 242 -12.10 20.10 -21.95
C ASN A 242 -12.33 19.52 -20.55
N THR A 243 -13.45 18.81 -20.34
CA THR A 243 -13.79 18.21 -19.05
C THR A 243 -13.50 16.72 -19.07
N LYS A 244 -12.60 16.26 -18.21
CA LYS A 244 -12.39 14.84 -17.93
C LYS A 244 -13.21 14.44 -16.71
N LEU A 245 -13.81 13.27 -16.78
CA LEU A 245 -14.59 12.65 -15.73
C LEU A 245 -13.89 11.35 -15.37
N ASN A 246 -13.76 11.05 -14.09
CA ASN A 246 -13.38 9.73 -13.62
C ASN A 246 -14.32 9.27 -12.50
N GLY A 247 -14.54 7.96 -12.42
CA GLY A 247 -15.38 7.32 -11.43
C GLY A 247 -14.82 5.94 -11.11
N GLN A 248 -14.90 5.53 -9.85
CA GLN A 248 -14.53 4.21 -9.37
C GLN A 248 -15.49 3.81 -8.27
N ALA A 249 -16.05 2.62 -8.34
CA ALA A 249 -16.79 1.99 -7.25
C ALA A 249 -16.15 0.63 -6.96
N ASP A 250 -15.80 0.40 -5.70
CA ASP A 250 -15.26 -0.86 -5.20
C ASP A 250 -16.22 -1.39 -4.13
N VAL A 251 -16.49 -2.70 -4.15
CA VAL A 251 -17.24 -3.43 -3.14
C VAL A 251 -16.35 -4.59 -2.70
N ALA A 252 -16.06 -4.67 -1.40
CA ALA A 252 -15.29 -5.74 -0.80
C ALA A 252 -16.14 -6.44 0.26
N LEU A 253 -16.28 -7.76 0.15
CA LEU A 253 -16.84 -8.64 1.16
C LEU A 253 -15.68 -9.38 1.82
N ALA A 254 -15.50 -9.18 3.12
CA ALA A 254 -14.53 -9.88 3.93
C ALA A 254 -15.10 -11.22 4.43
N GLY A 255 -14.20 -12.13 4.83
CA GLY A 255 -14.57 -13.48 5.28
C GLY A 255 -15.39 -13.53 6.57
N ASP A 256 -15.40 -12.45 7.35
CA ASP A 256 -16.27 -12.28 8.53
C ASP A 256 -17.65 -11.69 8.19
N GLY A 257 -17.97 -11.58 6.89
CA GLY A 257 -19.22 -11.01 6.40
C GLY A 257 -19.24 -9.47 6.37
N ARG A 258 -18.13 -8.80 6.72
CA ARG A 258 -18.05 -7.35 6.63
C ARG A 258 -18.03 -6.91 5.18
N THR A 259 -18.89 -5.97 4.84
CA THR A 259 -18.96 -5.38 3.49
C THR A 259 -18.39 -3.98 3.54
N THR A 260 -17.53 -3.62 2.59
CA THR A 260 -17.01 -2.26 2.40
C THR A 260 -17.32 -1.82 0.97
N VAL A 261 -18.06 -0.72 0.83
CA VAL A 261 -18.38 -0.08 -0.43
C VAL A 261 -17.60 1.23 -0.48
N LYS A 262 -16.76 1.42 -1.49
CA LYS A 262 -15.99 2.63 -1.72
C LYS A 262 -16.37 3.21 -3.08
N ILE A 263 -16.90 4.41 -3.11
CA ILE A 263 -17.19 5.15 -4.34
C ILE A 263 -16.25 6.35 -4.37
N ASN A 264 -15.56 6.57 -5.48
CA ASN A 264 -14.75 7.75 -5.74
C ASN A 264 -15.13 8.29 -7.12
N GLY A 265 -15.10 9.59 -7.30
CA GLY A 265 -15.29 10.22 -8.58
C GLY A 265 -14.60 11.56 -8.63
N GLY A 266 -14.39 12.05 -9.83
CA GLY A 266 -13.77 13.33 -10.04
C GLY A 266 -14.08 13.93 -11.40
N ILE A 267 -13.87 15.24 -11.45
CA ILE A 267 -14.11 16.09 -12.59
C ILE A 267 -12.89 17.00 -12.70
N GLU A 268 -12.15 16.90 -13.79
CA GLU A 268 -11.09 17.86 -14.16
C GLU A 268 -11.61 18.72 -15.30
N THR A 269 -11.54 20.04 -15.20
CA THR A 269 -12.07 20.97 -16.20
C THR A 269 -11.30 22.29 -16.23
N MET A 270 -11.71 23.23 -17.09
CA MET A 270 -11.19 24.60 -17.11
C MET A 270 -12.29 25.58 -16.68
N LEU A 271 -12.05 26.35 -15.62
CA LEU A 271 -12.91 27.44 -15.15
C LEU A 271 -12.20 28.79 -15.37
N GLY A 272 -12.69 29.59 -16.32
CA GLY A 272 -12.09 30.91 -16.60
C GLY A 272 -10.62 30.83 -17.03
N ASN A 273 -10.26 29.84 -17.86
CA ASN A 273 -8.90 29.49 -18.27
C ASN A 273 -7.98 28.96 -17.17
N LYS A 274 -8.47 28.73 -15.96
CA LYS A 274 -7.71 28.05 -14.90
C LYS A 274 -8.14 26.58 -14.82
N PRO A 275 -7.21 25.63 -14.68
CA PRO A 275 -7.58 24.24 -14.42
C PRO A 275 -8.29 24.14 -13.08
N ALA A 276 -9.32 23.30 -13.03
CA ALA A 276 -10.10 23.02 -11.84
C ALA A 276 -10.29 21.50 -11.73
N ALA A 277 -10.14 20.96 -10.54
CA ALA A 277 -10.38 19.55 -10.25
C ALA A 277 -11.29 19.43 -9.03
N LEU A 278 -12.36 18.67 -9.16
CA LEU A 278 -13.18 18.21 -8.05
C LEU A 278 -12.97 16.71 -7.92
N THR A 279 -12.74 16.22 -6.71
CA THR A 279 -12.80 14.80 -6.38
C THR A 279 -13.72 14.64 -5.19
N ALA A 280 -14.52 13.59 -5.19
CA ALA A 280 -15.40 13.21 -4.10
C ALA A 280 -15.35 11.69 -3.93
N GLY A 281 -15.58 11.22 -2.72
CA GLY A 281 -15.73 9.80 -2.48
C GLY A 281 -16.47 9.52 -1.20
N ALA A 282 -17.10 8.36 -1.13
CA ALA A 282 -17.78 7.84 0.03
C ALA A 282 -17.28 6.42 0.29
N THR A 283 -17.03 6.08 1.55
CA THR A 283 -16.72 4.72 1.99
C THR A 283 -17.75 4.32 3.03
N HIS A 284 -18.46 3.24 2.81
CA HIS A 284 -19.39 2.64 3.75
C HIS A 284 -18.92 1.24 4.13
N GLY A 285 -18.73 0.97 5.42
CA GLY A 285 -18.40 -0.34 5.96
C GLY A 285 -19.49 -0.81 6.91
N SER A 286 -19.99 -2.04 6.75
CA SER A 286 -20.99 -2.65 7.64
C SER A 286 -20.67 -4.13 7.91
N GLY A 287 -21.14 -4.67 9.04
CA GLY A 287 -21.04 -6.10 9.38
C GLY A 287 -19.83 -6.48 10.26
N GLY A 288 -19.69 -7.79 10.55
CA GLY A 288 -18.61 -8.33 11.39
C GLY A 288 -18.65 -7.90 12.87
N GLY A 289 -19.79 -7.41 13.36
CA GLY A 289 -19.93 -6.88 14.73
C GLY A 289 -19.31 -5.50 14.95
N ALA A 290 -18.75 -4.88 13.91
CA ALA A 290 -18.32 -3.48 13.95
C ALA A 290 -19.53 -2.55 13.76
N PRO A 291 -19.54 -1.35 14.39
CA PRO A 291 -20.53 -0.34 14.07
C PRO A 291 -20.41 0.07 12.60
N ASP A 292 -21.52 0.39 11.96
CA ASP A 292 -21.54 0.88 10.58
C ASP A 292 -20.70 2.15 10.48
N GLN A 293 -19.77 2.18 9.53
CA GLN A 293 -18.85 3.30 9.29
C GLN A 293 -19.16 3.93 7.95
N MET A 294 -19.54 5.21 7.94
CA MET A 294 -19.70 5.97 6.70
C MET A 294 -18.75 7.16 6.72
N LYS A 295 -17.81 7.19 5.76
CA LYS A 295 -16.86 8.28 5.56
C LYS A 295 -17.05 8.90 4.19
N VAL A 296 -17.45 10.16 4.13
CA VAL A 296 -17.48 10.96 2.90
C VAL A 296 -16.25 11.85 2.87
N GLN A 297 -15.63 12.04 1.72
CA GLN A 297 -14.50 12.94 1.51
C GLN A 297 -14.64 13.69 0.19
N GLY A 298 -14.12 14.91 0.13
CA GLY A 298 -14.10 15.69 -1.09
C GLY A 298 -12.93 16.64 -1.11
N LYS A 299 -12.42 16.92 -2.31
CA LYS A 299 -11.35 17.87 -2.56
C LYS A 299 -11.62 18.61 -3.85
N PHE A 300 -11.79 19.92 -3.74
CA PHE A 300 -11.83 20.86 -4.84
C PHE A 300 -10.47 21.55 -4.95
N THR A 301 -10.03 21.79 -6.18
CA THR A 301 -8.78 22.44 -6.55
C THR A 301 -9.07 23.39 -7.70
N LEU A 302 -8.59 24.63 -7.61
CA LEU A 302 -8.73 25.65 -8.66
C LEU A 302 -7.42 26.41 -8.83
N GLY A 303 -6.90 26.44 -10.05
CA GLY A 303 -5.66 27.16 -10.39
C GLY A 303 -4.54 26.22 -10.85
N GLU A 304 -3.44 26.82 -11.31
CA GLU A 304 -2.29 26.11 -11.87
C GLU A 304 -1.27 25.74 -10.79
N SER A 305 -0.32 24.87 -11.11
CA SER A 305 0.80 24.52 -10.22
C SER A 305 1.63 25.76 -9.89
N GLY A 306 1.32 26.42 -8.77
CA GLY A 306 1.95 27.67 -8.31
C GLY A 306 0.96 28.70 -7.76
N GLU A 307 -0.28 28.73 -8.26
CA GLU A 307 -1.37 29.52 -7.69
C GLU A 307 -2.63 28.67 -7.64
N GLN A 308 -2.89 28.06 -6.49
CA GLN A 308 -3.95 27.07 -6.32
C GLN A 308 -4.80 27.40 -5.09
N HIS A 309 -6.11 27.24 -5.21
CA HIS A 309 -7.05 27.19 -4.11
C HIS A 309 -7.51 25.75 -3.93
N THR A 310 -7.46 25.24 -2.70
CA THR A 310 -7.91 23.89 -2.37
C THR A 310 -8.95 23.98 -1.26
N ALA A 311 -10.06 23.27 -1.42
CA ALA A 311 -11.02 23.02 -0.36
C ALA A 311 -11.16 21.51 -0.21
N GLU A 312 -10.73 20.96 0.92
CA GLU A 312 -10.74 19.53 1.18
C GLU A 312 -11.48 19.25 2.48
N GLY A 313 -12.26 18.19 2.55
CA GLY A 313 -12.88 17.80 3.80
C GLY A 313 -13.30 16.34 3.81
N TRP A 314 -13.59 15.86 5.01
CA TRP A 314 -14.20 14.56 5.24
C TRP A 314 -15.18 14.62 6.40
N TYR A 315 -16.17 13.73 6.37
CA TYR A 315 -17.13 13.49 7.44
C TYR A 315 -17.19 11.99 7.72
N ASP A 316 -17.09 11.60 8.97
CA ASP A 316 -17.28 10.25 9.47
C ASP A 316 -18.54 10.22 10.34
N ALA A 317 -19.62 9.70 9.78
CA ALA A 317 -20.94 9.68 10.41
C ALA A 317 -20.97 8.79 11.67
N ALA A 318 -20.14 7.73 11.72
CA ALA A 318 -20.14 6.79 12.83
C ALA A 318 -19.58 7.43 14.10
N ASN A 319 -18.58 8.28 13.92
CA ASN A 319 -17.95 9.01 15.02
C ASN A 319 -18.53 10.43 15.18
N ASP A 320 -19.44 10.89 14.32
CA ASP A 320 -19.86 12.30 14.25
C ASP A 320 -18.64 13.27 14.16
N ALA A 321 -17.61 12.81 13.45
CA ALA A 321 -16.32 13.49 13.32
C ALA A 321 -16.17 14.08 11.93
N PHE A 322 -15.50 15.22 11.79
CA PHE A 322 -15.22 15.81 10.49
C PHE A 322 -13.91 16.57 10.47
N SER A 323 -13.41 16.85 9.27
CA SER A 323 -12.36 17.84 9.04
C SER A 323 -12.64 18.59 7.75
N PHE A 324 -12.35 19.88 7.74
CA PHE A 324 -12.48 20.73 6.57
C PHE A 324 -11.31 21.71 6.52
N THR A 325 -10.58 21.68 5.41
CA THR A 325 -9.40 22.50 5.13
C THR A 325 -9.64 23.37 3.91
N LEU A 326 -9.50 24.68 4.09
CA LEU A 326 -9.32 25.63 3.00
C LEU A 326 -7.84 25.98 2.90
N ALA A 327 -7.21 25.76 1.77
CA ALA A 327 -5.83 26.14 1.51
C ALA A 327 -5.72 27.01 0.26
N ARG A 328 -4.74 27.90 0.24
CA ARG A 328 -4.37 28.72 -0.90
C ARG A 328 -2.86 28.79 -1.01
N THR A 329 -2.34 28.56 -2.19
CA THR A 329 -0.95 28.85 -2.57
C THR A 329 -0.94 30.09 -3.45
N PHE A 330 -0.05 31.04 -3.18
CA PHE A 330 0.11 32.33 -3.85
C PHE A 330 1.47 32.39 -4.55
N LEU A 331 1.60 33.26 -5.56
CA LEU A 331 2.88 33.78 -6.09
C LEU A 331 3.91 32.68 -6.43
N ASP A 332 3.76 31.99 -7.56
CA ASP A 332 4.68 30.94 -8.04
C ASP A 332 4.97 29.79 -7.04
N GLY A 333 4.13 29.61 -6.03
CA GLY A 333 4.33 28.63 -4.95
C GLY A 333 4.94 29.20 -3.67
N ALA A 334 5.37 30.46 -3.67
CA ALA A 334 6.11 31.08 -2.57
C ALA A 334 5.24 31.33 -1.34
N GLY A 335 4.00 31.78 -1.51
CA GLY A 335 3.08 32.02 -0.39
C GLY A 335 2.12 30.85 -0.17
N SER A 336 1.75 30.54 1.06
CA SER A 336 0.62 29.66 1.33
C SER A 336 -0.18 30.10 2.57
N MET A 337 -1.47 29.83 2.57
CA MET A 337 -2.35 29.95 3.72
C MET A 337 -3.24 28.72 3.80
N SER A 338 -3.48 28.19 4.98
CA SER A 338 -4.46 27.12 5.23
C SER A 338 -5.28 27.42 6.47
N HIS A 339 -6.54 27.00 6.47
CA HIS A 339 -7.44 27.03 7.62
C HIS A 339 -8.15 25.68 7.67
N ASN A 340 -7.88 24.93 8.72
CA ASN A 340 -8.51 23.67 9.05
C ASN A 340 -9.48 23.85 10.23
N VAL A 341 -10.66 23.24 10.14
CA VAL A 341 -11.61 23.05 11.23
C VAL A 341 -11.89 21.56 11.32
N ALA A 342 -11.73 20.98 12.50
CA ALA A 342 -11.99 19.57 12.74
C ALA A 342 -12.82 19.36 13.99
N ARG A 343 -13.66 18.32 13.99
CA ARG A 343 -14.37 17.80 15.16
C ARG A 343 -14.03 16.33 15.31
N ASP A 344 -13.59 15.91 16.50
CA ASP A 344 -13.34 14.48 16.79
C ASP A 344 -14.63 13.77 17.26
N GLY A 345 -14.51 12.46 17.52
CA GLY A 345 -15.65 11.65 17.93
C GLY A 345 -16.17 11.90 19.34
N ASP A 346 -15.40 12.63 20.16
CA ASP A 346 -15.82 13.10 21.48
C ASP A 346 -16.53 14.46 21.40
N GLY A 347 -16.70 14.99 20.18
CA GLY A 347 -17.33 16.28 19.91
C GLY A 347 -16.41 17.48 20.14
N ASN A 348 -15.13 17.25 20.38
CA ASN A 348 -14.15 18.31 20.55
C ASN A 348 -13.89 19.00 19.20
N VAL A 349 -13.97 20.32 19.20
CA VAL A 349 -13.67 21.12 18.00
C VAL A 349 -12.26 21.68 18.12
N SER A 350 -11.49 21.51 17.05
CA SER A 350 -10.20 22.14 16.87
C SER A 350 -10.18 22.98 15.60
N THR A 351 -9.43 24.07 15.63
CA THR A 351 -9.14 24.87 14.44
C THR A 351 -7.65 25.08 14.35
N THR A 352 -7.12 25.08 13.13
CA THR A 352 -5.71 25.41 12.87
C THR A 352 -5.65 26.31 11.67
N ARG A 353 -5.00 27.46 11.77
CA ARG A 353 -4.68 28.29 10.61
C ARG A 353 -3.18 28.39 10.49
N THR A 354 -2.69 28.38 9.27
CA THR A 354 -1.27 28.49 8.97
C THR A 354 -1.12 29.46 7.82
N ALA A 355 -0.14 30.35 7.91
CA ALA A 355 0.32 31.18 6.81
C ALA A 355 1.82 30.98 6.69
N ALA A 356 2.32 30.70 5.50
CA ALA A 356 3.74 30.55 5.24
C ALA A 356 4.16 31.33 4.00
N MET A 357 5.40 31.79 4.00
CA MET A 357 6.04 32.46 2.88
C MET A 357 7.45 31.89 2.74
N ASP A 358 7.68 31.23 1.61
CA ASP A 358 8.97 30.83 1.10
C ASP A 358 9.58 32.02 0.34
N MET A 359 10.74 32.47 0.78
CA MET A 359 11.48 33.60 0.23
C MET A 359 12.66 33.10 -0.64
N GLY A 360 12.62 31.83 -1.06
CA GLY A 360 13.68 31.17 -1.82
C GLY A 360 14.92 30.96 -0.96
N GLU A 361 16.07 31.40 -1.47
CA GLU A 361 17.35 31.31 -0.76
C GLU A 361 17.40 32.10 0.56
N GLN A 362 16.45 33.00 0.81
CA GLN A 362 16.37 33.79 2.05
C GLN A 362 15.62 33.08 3.20
N GLY A 363 15.15 31.86 2.94
CA GLY A 363 14.43 31.03 3.89
C GLY A 363 12.91 31.15 3.83
N LYS A 364 12.25 30.58 4.83
CA LYS A 364 10.81 30.42 4.96
C LYS A 364 10.35 30.96 6.31
N ILE A 365 9.31 31.80 6.30
CA ILE A 365 8.60 32.24 7.51
C ILE A 365 7.23 31.56 7.53
N SER A 366 6.80 31.07 8.69
CA SER A 366 5.44 30.56 8.88
C SER A 366 4.87 30.98 10.22
N VAL A 367 3.58 31.29 10.25
CA VAL A 367 2.79 31.52 11.45
C VAL A 367 1.69 30.47 11.47
N SER A 368 1.44 29.86 12.63
CA SER A 368 0.32 28.96 12.83
C SER A 368 -0.40 29.31 14.13
N ASP A 369 -1.73 29.35 14.12
CA ASP A 369 -2.56 29.36 15.33
C ASP A 369 -3.38 28.08 15.39
N LYS A 370 -3.56 27.58 16.61
CA LYS A 370 -4.32 26.37 16.91
C LYS A 370 -5.20 26.62 18.12
N THR A 371 -6.48 26.32 17.99
CA THR A 371 -7.45 26.28 19.09
C THR A 371 -7.93 24.85 19.23
N SER A 372 -7.91 24.32 20.45
CA SER A 372 -8.35 22.96 20.77
C SER A 372 -8.91 22.91 22.19
N PRO A 373 -9.62 21.84 22.60
CA PRO A 373 -10.06 21.71 23.99
C PRO A 373 -8.92 21.66 25.01
N GLN A 374 -7.73 21.22 24.58
CA GLN A 374 -6.52 21.23 25.41
C GLN A 374 -6.01 22.66 25.66
N GLY A 375 -6.46 23.62 24.85
CA GLY A 375 -6.15 25.04 24.94
C GLY A 375 -5.81 25.67 23.58
N ASP A 376 -5.54 26.96 23.62
CA ASP A 376 -5.12 27.77 22.48
C ASP A 376 -3.61 27.93 22.44
N GLY A 377 -3.04 28.01 21.25
CA GLY A 377 -1.64 28.34 21.05
C GLY A 377 -1.37 28.92 19.68
N ALA A 378 -0.32 29.72 19.58
CA ALA A 378 0.21 30.20 18.32
C ALA A 378 1.69 29.87 18.22
N THR A 379 2.23 29.74 17.01
CA THR A 379 3.65 29.55 16.74
C THR A 379 4.06 30.41 15.56
N VAL A 380 5.18 31.11 15.68
CA VAL A 380 5.90 31.73 14.56
C VAL A 380 7.18 30.95 14.37
N ARG A 381 7.53 30.64 13.13
CA ARG A 381 8.76 29.94 12.75
C ARG A 381 9.45 30.63 11.58
N TYR A 382 10.77 30.70 11.64
CA TYR A 382 11.65 31.11 10.57
C TYR A 382 12.68 30.00 10.33
N GLN A 383 12.86 29.58 9.08
CA GLN A 383 13.86 28.60 8.69
C GLN A 383 14.65 29.14 7.50
N ASP A 384 15.97 29.13 7.56
CA ASP A 384 16.84 29.44 6.42
C ASP A 384 17.86 28.31 6.31
N ASP A 385 17.90 27.64 5.17
CA ASP A 385 18.75 26.48 4.95
C ASP A 385 20.14 26.85 4.39
N ASP A 386 20.37 28.12 4.02
CA ASP A 386 21.67 28.57 3.50
C ASP A 386 21.92 30.07 3.69
N VAL A 387 22.08 30.49 4.95
CA VAL A 387 22.34 31.88 5.32
C VAL A 387 23.64 32.36 4.67
N GLY A 388 23.50 33.16 3.61
CA GLY A 388 24.61 33.76 2.88
C GLY A 388 25.41 32.78 2.01
N GLY A 389 24.84 31.66 1.58
CA GLY A 389 25.53 30.72 0.68
C GLY A 389 26.66 29.92 1.32
N SER A 390 26.64 29.81 2.65
CA SER A 390 27.76 29.35 3.48
C SER A 390 27.57 27.96 4.09
N GLY A 391 26.43 27.32 3.83
CA GLY A 391 26.02 26.08 4.49
C GLY A 391 25.52 26.28 5.92
N VAL A 392 25.38 27.52 6.38
CA VAL A 392 24.79 27.84 7.68
C VAL A 392 23.27 27.75 7.59
N LYS A 393 22.67 26.98 8.50
CA LYS A 393 21.21 26.85 8.64
C LYS A 393 20.75 27.56 9.89
N LEU A 394 19.60 28.21 9.85
CA LEU A 394 18.94 28.77 11.03
C LEU A 394 17.51 28.26 11.10
N ASP A 395 17.05 27.86 12.28
CA ASP A 395 15.67 27.45 12.53
C ASP A 395 15.21 28.02 13.87
N ALA A 396 14.42 29.08 13.84
CA ALA A 396 13.90 29.70 15.05
C ALA A 396 12.38 29.54 15.09
N SER A 397 11.83 29.10 16.22
CA SER A 397 10.39 29.11 16.45
C SER A 397 10.05 29.61 17.85
N ALA A 398 8.94 30.33 17.96
CA ALA A 398 8.40 30.77 19.24
C ALA A 398 6.89 30.53 19.24
N GLY A 399 6.38 29.92 20.30
CA GLY A 399 4.97 29.68 20.47
C GLY A 399 4.44 30.06 21.86
N THR A 400 3.12 30.13 21.97
CA THR A 400 2.38 30.54 23.17
C THR A 400 1.30 29.52 23.52
N GLY A 401 0.80 29.58 24.76
CA GLY A 401 -0.33 28.78 25.22
C GLY A 401 0.00 27.27 25.26
N THR A 402 -0.81 26.42 24.65
CA THR A 402 -0.49 24.97 24.58
C THR A 402 0.71 24.65 23.72
N GLU A 403 1.10 25.59 22.86
CA GLU A 403 2.29 25.52 22.01
C GLU A 403 3.43 26.37 22.60
N GLU A 404 3.44 26.64 23.91
CA GLU A 404 4.48 27.48 24.56
C GLU A 404 5.88 26.87 24.41
N HIS A 405 6.68 27.49 23.55
CA HIS A 405 8.10 27.16 23.40
C HIS A 405 8.89 28.34 22.81
N LEU A 406 10.20 28.33 23.00
CA LEU A 406 11.16 29.09 22.20
C LEU A 406 12.26 28.13 21.76
N LYS A 407 12.40 27.91 20.46
CA LYS A 407 13.45 27.11 19.87
C LYS A 407 14.33 27.97 18.98
N ILE A 408 15.64 27.82 19.10
CA ILE A 408 16.64 28.46 18.25
C ILE A 408 17.67 27.39 17.88
N GLY A 409 17.62 26.96 16.62
CA GLY A 409 18.54 26.04 15.99
C GLY A 409 19.50 26.80 15.06
N ALA A 410 20.79 26.46 15.12
CA ALA A 410 21.79 26.88 14.16
C ALA A 410 22.56 25.64 13.67
N GLY A 411 22.54 25.42 12.36
CA GLY A 411 23.30 24.39 11.67
C GLY A 411 24.48 24.98 10.90
N TYR A 412 25.51 24.19 10.66
CA TYR A 412 26.59 24.50 9.73
C TYR A 412 26.95 23.23 8.99
N ASP A 413 26.77 23.18 7.67
CA ASP A 413 27.00 22.01 6.81
C ASP A 413 27.85 22.41 5.60
N ILE A 414 29.12 22.02 5.60
CA ILE A 414 30.04 22.17 4.47
C ILE A 414 30.36 20.83 3.81
N GLY A 415 29.42 19.90 3.84
CA GLY A 415 29.55 18.55 3.32
C GLY A 415 30.34 17.63 4.26
N LYS A 416 31.64 17.91 4.42
CA LYS A 416 32.53 17.08 5.27
C LYS A 416 32.42 17.39 6.76
N PHE A 417 31.80 18.50 7.14
CA PHE A 417 31.64 18.86 8.53
C PHE A 417 30.26 19.44 8.73
N LYS A 418 29.50 18.85 9.65
CA LYS A 418 28.16 19.27 10.02
C LYS A 418 28.10 19.53 11.50
N ASN A 419 27.55 20.66 11.91
CA ASN A 419 27.28 20.98 13.30
C ASN A 419 25.86 21.47 13.42
N GLN A 420 25.26 21.22 14.58
CA GLN A 420 23.95 21.69 14.94
C GLN A 420 23.99 22.09 16.41
N LEU A 421 23.46 23.26 16.71
CA LEU A 421 23.21 23.76 18.05
C LEU A 421 21.73 24.09 18.15
N ASP A 422 21.02 23.44 19.06
CA ASP A 422 19.60 23.64 19.31
C ASP A 422 19.40 24.11 20.75
N LEU A 423 18.91 25.33 20.95
CA LEU A 423 18.38 25.79 22.23
C LEU A 423 16.86 25.65 22.18
N GLU A 424 16.27 24.97 23.16
CA GLU A 424 14.82 24.86 23.30
C GLU A 424 14.40 25.22 24.73
N MET A 425 13.41 26.08 24.86
CA MET A 425 12.76 26.45 26.11
C MET A 425 11.30 26.03 25.98
N ARG A 426 10.82 25.11 26.81
CA ARG A 426 9.43 24.61 26.76
C ARG A 426 8.95 24.32 28.16
N ASN A 427 7.78 24.86 28.54
CA ASN A 427 7.16 24.62 29.85
C ASN A 427 8.13 24.84 31.04
N GLY A 428 8.98 25.86 30.97
CA GLY A 428 9.99 26.17 32.00
C GLY A 428 11.24 25.27 31.99
N VAL A 429 11.30 24.27 31.11
CA VAL A 429 12.48 23.43 30.90
C VAL A 429 13.27 23.98 29.72
N ASN A 430 14.55 24.27 29.96
CA ASN A 430 15.47 24.80 28.97
C ASN A 430 16.50 23.72 28.63
N THR A 431 16.61 23.32 27.37
CA THR A 431 17.55 22.32 26.89
C THR A 431 18.47 22.89 25.81
N LEU A 432 19.74 22.52 25.85
CA LEU A 432 20.74 22.83 24.83
C LEU A 432 21.26 21.52 24.23
N GLY A 433 20.99 21.28 22.95
CA GLY A 433 21.56 20.20 22.16
C GLY A 433 22.70 20.70 21.29
N ILE A 434 23.81 19.95 21.26
CA ILE A 434 24.93 20.18 20.35
C ILE A 434 25.20 18.86 19.64
N LYS A 435 25.26 18.86 18.31
CA LYS A 435 25.60 17.70 17.49
C LYS A 435 26.66 18.10 16.50
N SER A 436 27.69 17.28 16.35
CA SER A 436 28.77 17.49 15.40
C SER A 436 29.06 16.18 14.68
N THR A 437 29.19 16.23 13.36
CA THR A 437 29.65 15.11 12.55
C THR A 437 30.73 15.58 11.59
N ALA A 438 31.86 14.90 11.55
CA ALA A 438 32.97 15.17 10.66
C ALA A 438 33.26 13.94 9.81
N GLN A 439 33.27 14.11 8.49
CA GLN A 439 33.78 13.17 7.51
C GLN A 439 35.25 13.51 7.27
N LEU A 440 36.16 12.72 7.86
CA LEU A 440 37.61 12.99 7.85
C LEU A 440 38.19 12.79 6.45
N ASP A 441 37.73 11.74 5.76
CA ASP A 441 37.99 11.44 4.36
C ASP A 441 36.79 10.66 3.78
N GLU A 442 36.88 10.06 2.60
CA GLU A 442 35.75 9.32 1.99
C GLU A 442 35.31 8.11 2.83
N GLU A 443 36.16 7.61 3.72
CA GLU A 443 35.93 6.39 4.48
C GLU A 443 35.58 6.66 5.95
N TRP A 444 36.28 7.59 6.58
CA TRP A 444 36.22 7.83 8.02
C TRP A 444 35.23 8.93 8.42
N SER A 445 34.43 8.65 9.44
CA SER A 445 33.50 9.60 10.06
C SER A 445 33.62 9.60 11.59
N LEU A 446 33.44 10.77 12.18
CA LEU A 446 33.38 11.01 13.62
C LEU A 446 32.09 11.77 13.93
N GLY A 447 31.36 11.36 14.96
CA GLY A 447 30.18 12.03 15.46
C GLY A 447 30.30 12.28 16.95
N ALA A 448 29.71 13.38 17.42
CA ALA A 448 29.54 13.66 18.85
C ALA A 448 28.21 14.37 19.06
N ASN A 449 27.57 14.11 20.20
CA ASN A 449 26.40 14.87 20.62
C ASN A 449 26.40 15.11 22.13
N LEU A 450 25.81 16.22 22.55
CA LEU A 450 25.69 16.63 23.94
C LEU A 450 24.33 17.30 24.12
N ASP A 451 23.50 16.80 25.02
CA ASP A 451 22.22 17.39 25.39
C ASP A 451 22.29 17.79 26.87
N VAL A 452 22.02 19.07 27.17
CA VAL A 452 22.12 19.67 28.50
C VAL A 452 20.79 20.27 28.90
N ASN A 453 20.26 19.88 30.05
CA ASN A 453 19.14 20.56 30.68
C ASN A 453 19.67 21.73 31.51
N LEU A 454 19.51 22.94 30.97
CA LEU A 454 19.95 24.19 31.57
C LEU A 454 19.12 24.55 32.81
N SER A 455 17.81 24.23 32.82
CA SER A 455 16.93 24.50 33.98
C SER A 455 17.37 23.72 35.22
N GLU A 456 17.82 22.48 35.02
CA GLU A 456 18.28 21.59 36.08
C GLU A 456 19.81 21.58 36.23
N SER A 457 20.51 22.37 35.40
CA SER A 457 21.98 22.45 35.37
C SER A 457 22.65 21.08 35.26
N ARG A 458 22.10 20.17 34.45
CA ARG A 458 22.63 18.82 34.25
C ARG A 458 22.83 18.48 32.78
N ILE A 459 23.70 17.50 32.54
CA ILE A 459 23.82 16.84 31.24
C ILE A 459 22.73 15.77 31.20
N ASP A 460 21.88 15.79 30.18
CA ASP A 460 20.90 14.73 29.93
C ASP A 460 21.51 13.62 29.08
N GLN A 461 22.39 13.97 28.13
CA GLN A 461 23.00 13.01 27.22
C GLN A 461 24.39 13.44 26.75
N ILE A 462 25.28 12.48 26.58
CA ILE A 462 26.53 12.63 25.83
C ILE A 462 26.69 11.43 24.90
N GLY A 463 27.11 11.64 23.67
CA GLY A 463 27.40 10.55 22.76
C GLY A 463 28.59 10.83 21.86
N ALA A 464 29.22 9.75 21.42
CA ALA A 464 30.34 9.76 20.50
C ALA A 464 30.19 8.59 19.53
N LYS A 465 30.52 8.82 18.26
CA LYS A 465 30.41 7.84 17.19
C LYS A 465 31.68 7.87 16.35
N LEU A 466 32.23 6.70 16.04
CA LEU A 466 33.33 6.53 15.11
C LEU A 466 32.87 5.55 14.04
N GLY A 467 32.96 5.94 12.78
CA GLY A 467 32.61 5.11 11.64
C GLY A 467 33.75 5.04 10.63
N TRP A 468 33.88 3.89 9.98
CA TRP A 468 34.68 3.71 8.78
C TRP A 468 33.84 2.94 7.76
N LYS A 469 33.89 3.33 6.49
CA LYS A 469 33.16 2.67 5.41
C LYS A 469 33.98 2.75 4.13
N ASP A 470 34.25 1.60 3.53
CA ASP A 470 34.78 1.56 2.16
C ASP A 470 33.69 2.06 1.19
N PRO A 471 33.94 3.11 0.38
CA PRO A 471 32.93 3.63 -0.54
C PRO A 471 32.59 2.65 -1.67
N ASP A 472 33.52 1.75 -2.01
CA ASP A 472 33.44 0.86 -3.16
C ASP A 472 33.14 -0.60 -2.78
N ALA A 473 33.24 -0.94 -1.48
CA ALA A 473 32.98 -2.29 -0.99
C ALA A 473 31.97 -2.31 0.16
N PHE A 474 31.30 -3.45 0.33
CA PHE A 474 30.48 -3.72 1.52
C PHE A 474 31.39 -4.04 2.71
N ARG A 475 32.12 -3.03 3.18
CA ARG A 475 33.04 -3.09 4.31
C ARG A 475 32.84 -1.85 5.14
N SER A 476 32.44 -2.01 6.39
CA SER A 476 32.28 -0.89 7.30
C SER A 476 32.47 -1.34 8.73
N PHE A 477 32.80 -0.41 9.61
CA PHE A 477 32.55 -0.59 11.01
C PHE A 477 32.04 0.71 11.63
N THR A 478 31.29 0.59 12.71
CA THR A 478 30.82 1.72 13.51
C THR A 478 30.89 1.35 14.96
N LEU A 479 31.36 2.28 15.78
CA LEU A 479 31.32 2.22 17.23
C LEU A 479 30.59 3.47 17.72
N GLU A 480 29.62 3.29 18.60
CA GLU A 480 28.83 4.37 19.18
C GLU A 480 28.75 4.18 20.69
N TYR A 481 28.93 5.27 21.41
CA TYR A 481 28.77 5.36 22.85
C TYR A 481 27.73 6.43 23.15
N LYS A 482 26.86 6.15 24.14
CA LYS A 482 25.81 7.06 24.57
C LYS A 482 25.64 6.98 26.08
N GLY A 483 25.99 8.05 26.81
CA GLY A 483 25.61 8.24 28.21
C GLY A 483 24.30 9.02 28.30
N GLN A 484 23.35 8.56 29.11
CA GLN A 484 22.09 9.25 29.41
C GLN A 484 21.89 9.37 30.93
N TRP A 485 21.49 10.55 31.38
CA TRP A 485 21.17 10.83 32.78
C TRP A 485 19.66 11.00 32.91
N MET A 486 19.07 10.27 33.85
CA MET A 486 17.64 10.30 34.08
C MET A 486 17.27 11.36 35.12
N ALA A 487 16.14 12.04 34.95
CA ALA A 487 15.69 13.07 35.87
C ALA A 487 15.37 12.52 37.26
N ASP A 488 14.63 11.42 37.29
CA ASP A 488 14.04 10.88 38.52
C ASP A 488 14.96 9.86 39.22
N ASN A 489 16.09 9.51 38.62
CA ASN A 489 17.00 8.50 39.15
C ASN A 489 18.44 8.96 39.00
N PRO A 490 19.21 9.13 40.09
CA PRO A 490 20.62 9.56 40.05
C PRO A 490 21.58 8.54 39.39
N GLY A 491 21.03 7.52 38.73
CA GLY A 491 21.76 6.62 37.85
C GLY A 491 22.01 7.22 36.47
N TYR A 492 23.01 6.67 35.79
CA TYR A 492 23.33 7.00 34.40
C TYR A 492 23.33 5.70 33.61
N ASN A 493 22.72 5.76 32.43
CA ASN A 493 22.66 4.66 31.48
C ASN A 493 23.75 4.86 30.42
N HIS A 494 24.57 3.85 30.22
CA HIS A 494 25.61 3.82 29.19
C HIS A 494 25.21 2.81 28.12
N GLY A 495 24.88 3.29 26.93
CA GLY A 495 24.73 2.49 25.73
C GLY A 495 26.03 2.41 24.96
N PHE A 496 26.37 1.21 24.50
CA PHE A 496 27.47 0.94 23.59
C PHE A 496 26.91 0.18 22.41
N ASP A 497 27.11 0.67 21.20
CA ASP A 497 26.70 0.02 19.97
C ASP A 497 27.90 -0.18 19.05
N ALA A 498 27.93 -1.32 18.37
CA ALA A 498 28.93 -1.66 17.38
C ALA A 498 28.25 -2.28 16.17
N ALA A 499 28.72 -1.94 14.98
CA ALA A 499 28.35 -2.59 13.74
C ALA A 499 29.61 -2.90 12.95
N PHE A 500 29.65 -4.07 12.30
CA PHE A 500 30.72 -4.50 11.43
C PHE A 500 30.11 -5.14 10.20
N GLU A 501 30.55 -4.71 9.03
CA GLU A 501 30.16 -5.25 7.73
C GLU A 501 31.40 -5.66 6.97
N TYR A 502 31.34 -6.80 6.29
CA TYR A 502 32.44 -7.28 5.48
C TYR A 502 31.95 -8.12 4.31
N ALA A 503 32.51 -7.89 3.13
CA ALA A 503 32.31 -8.75 1.96
C ALA A 503 33.64 -9.19 1.35
N THR A 504 33.63 -10.45 0.89
CA THR A 504 34.72 -11.09 0.16
C THR A 504 34.14 -12.00 -0.93
N GLY A 505 34.33 -11.60 -2.19
CA GLY A 505 33.72 -12.26 -3.34
C GLY A 505 32.19 -12.25 -3.25
N ASN A 506 31.59 -13.44 -3.32
CA ASN A 506 30.13 -13.59 -3.20
C ASN A 506 29.63 -13.65 -1.76
N LEU A 507 30.52 -13.72 -0.76
CA LEU A 507 30.12 -13.81 0.64
C LEU A 507 30.12 -12.41 1.26
N SER A 508 29.03 -12.05 1.95
CA SER A 508 28.94 -10.87 2.80
C SER A 508 28.51 -11.26 4.21
N GLY A 509 28.81 -10.42 5.18
CA GLY A 509 28.38 -10.57 6.56
C GLY A 509 28.21 -9.22 7.24
N ARG A 510 27.25 -9.15 8.16
CA ARG A 510 27.01 -8.02 9.05
C ARG A 510 26.87 -8.56 10.47
N ILE A 511 27.55 -7.93 11.42
CA ILE A 511 27.36 -8.18 12.85
C ILE A 511 27.05 -6.84 13.49
N THR A 512 25.96 -6.77 14.24
CA THR A 512 25.67 -5.64 15.13
C THR A 512 25.62 -6.15 16.57
N ALA A 513 26.12 -5.34 17.50
CA ALA A 513 26.09 -5.64 18.92
C ALA A 513 25.79 -4.37 19.69
N GLY A 514 25.04 -4.49 20.78
CA GLY A 514 24.69 -3.38 21.66
C GLY A 514 24.66 -3.82 23.11
N ALA A 515 25.02 -2.93 24.03
CA ALA A 515 24.90 -3.17 25.46
C ALA A 515 24.52 -1.89 26.19
N ASP A 516 23.51 -1.96 27.06
CA ASP A 516 23.05 -0.89 27.93
C ASP A 516 23.40 -1.22 29.37
N VAL A 517 24.14 -0.34 30.03
CA VAL A 517 24.63 -0.53 31.40
C VAL A 517 24.19 0.65 32.26
N HIS A 518 23.36 0.38 33.26
CA HIS A 518 22.95 1.37 34.26
C HIS A 518 23.92 1.32 35.44
N SER A 519 24.44 2.47 35.88
CA SER A 519 25.50 2.56 36.91
C SER A 519 25.23 1.83 38.22
N ARG A 520 24.00 1.88 38.73
CA ARG A 520 23.58 1.17 39.96
C ARG A 520 23.00 -0.24 39.74
N GLN A 521 22.45 -0.47 38.57
CA GLN A 521 21.60 -1.61 38.28
C GLN A 521 22.32 -2.68 37.43
N GLY A 522 23.52 -2.36 36.90
CA GLY A 522 24.31 -3.24 36.05
C GLY A 522 23.78 -3.27 34.62
N LEU A 523 23.98 -4.40 33.93
CA LEU A 523 23.48 -4.62 32.57
C LEU A 523 21.95 -4.52 32.55
N GLN A 524 21.42 -3.61 31.72
CA GLN A 524 19.98 -3.44 31.46
C GLN A 524 19.57 -4.09 30.15
N GLY A 525 20.46 -4.06 29.15
CA GLY A 525 20.18 -4.53 27.80
C GLY A 525 21.44 -5.10 27.19
N ALA A 526 21.32 -6.17 26.41
CA ALA A 526 22.36 -6.65 25.52
C ALA A 526 21.72 -7.21 24.26
N ARG A 527 22.28 -6.88 23.10
CA ARG A 527 21.84 -7.40 21.81
C ARG A 527 23.03 -7.78 20.96
N VAL A 528 22.90 -8.86 20.21
CA VAL A 528 23.84 -9.25 19.15
C VAL A 528 23.01 -9.77 17.99
N ASP A 529 23.24 -9.28 16.78
CA ASP A 529 22.61 -9.78 15.56
C ASP A 529 23.71 -10.04 14.53
N ALA A 530 23.67 -11.21 13.92
CA ALA A 530 24.63 -11.63 12.91
C ALA A 530 23.87 -12.10 11.67
N LEU A 531 24.18 -11.50 10.52
CA LEU A 531 23.68 -11.84 9.21
C LEU A 531 24.84 -12.23 8.29
N ALA A 532 24.61 -13.23 7.45
CA ALA A 532 25.46 -13.60 6.34
C ALA A 532 24.65 -13.55 5.04
N GLY A 533 25.30 -13.14 3.96
CA GLY A 533 24.74 -13.10 2.61
C GLY A 533 25.62 -13.85 1.62
N TYR A 534 25.00 -14.53 0.66
CA TYR A 534 25.67 -15.13 -0.49
C TYR A 534 25.08 -14.61 -1.79
N LYS A 535 25.86 -13.79 -2.50
CA LYS A 535 25.51 -13.21 -3.80
C LYS A 535 25.47 -14.31 -4.86
N LEU A 536 24.28 -14.59 -5.39
CA LEU A 536 24.08 -15.54 -6.49
C LEU A 536 24.45 -14.90 -7.82
N ASN A 537 24.08 -13.63 -8.01
CA ASN A 537 24.43 -12.80 -9.16
C ASN A 537 24.31 -11.30 -8.78
N ASN A 538 24.36 -10.39 -9.76
CA ASN A 538 24.31 -8.95 -9.49
C ASN A 538 23.00 -8.46 -8.86
N ASP A 539 21.90 -9.18 -9.09
CA ASP A 539 20.59 -8.79 -8.61
C ASP A 539 20.16 -9.61 -7.39
N TRP A 540 20.62 -10.86 -7.25
CA TRP A 540 20.13 -11.78 -6.24
C TRP A 540 21.20 -12.17 -5.22
N ALA A 541 20.83 -12.15 -3.94
CA ALA A 541 21.58 -12.77 -2.86
C ALA A 541 20.67 -13.59 -1.94
N LEU A 542 21.20 -14.68 -1.40
CA LEU A 542 20.60 -15.39 -0.26
C LEU A 542 21.10 -14.72 1.02
N ILE A 543 20.24 -14.54 2.01
CA ILE A 543 20.61 -13.95 3.30
C ILE A 543 20.08 -14.81 4.44
N GLY A 544 20.83 -14.91 5.52
CA GLY A 544 20.42 -15.66 6.70
C GLY A 544 21.23 -15.27 7.93
N GLY A 545 20.64 -15.43 9.09
CA GLY A 545 21.27 -15.04 10.33
C GLY A 545 20.37 -15.20 11.54
N GLY A 546 20.81 -14.65 12.65
CA GLY A 546 20.06 -14.70 13.90
C GLY A 546 20.57 -13.66 14.87
N GLY A 547 19.73 -13.38 15.84
CA GLY A 547 20.00 -12.42 16.88
C GLY A 547 19.69 -12.98 18.26
N TYR A 548 20.30 -12.37 19.25
CA TYR A 548 20.04 -12.58 20.66
C TYR A 548 19.80 -11.22 21.30
N THR A 549 18.77 -11.11 22.13
CA THR A 549 18.48 -9.94 22.95
C THR A 549 18.31 -10.38 24.40
N ALA A 550 18.74 -9.54 25.32
CA ALA A 550 18.54 -9.73 26.75
C ALA A 550 18.23 -8.38 27.36
N ASP A 551 16.99 -8.18 27.79
CA ASP A 551 16.50 -6.91 28.32
C ASP A 551 15.98 -7.11 29.75
N ARG A 552 16.27 -6.17 30.63
CA ARG A 552 15.80 -6.22 32.00
C ARG A 552 14.33 -5.84 32.08
N ASN A 553 13.53 -6.69 32.71
CA ASN A 553 12.12 -6.41 32.99
C ASN A 553 11.94 -5.55 34.26
N ASP A 554 10.72 -5.09 34.50
CA ASP A 554 10.36 -4.26 35.67
C ASP A 554 10.60 -4.98 37.01
N LEU A 555 10.64 -6.32 37.01
CA LEU A 555 10.94 -7.15 38.18
C LEU A 555 12.45 -7.32 38.42
N GLY A 556 13.27 -6.71 37.58
CA GLY A 556 14.72 -6.74 37.67
C GLY A 556 15.40 -8.01 37.12
N GLY A 557 14.64 -8.93 36.51
CA GLY A 557 15.17 -10.11 35.81
C GLY A 557 15.48 -9.83 34.35
N MET A 558 16.39 -10.59 33.74
CA MET A 558 16.69 -10.47 32.30
C MET A 558 15.75 -11.36 31.49
N HIS A 559 14.88 -10.75 30.68
CA HIS A 559 14.14 -11.45 29.65
C HIS A 559 15.06 -11.67 28.44
N GLN A 560 15.23 -12.92 28.04
CA GLN A 560 16.12 -13.29 26.93
C GLN A 560 15.28 -13.71 25.73
N GLY A 561 15.58 -13.14 24.58
CA GLY A 561 15.01 -13.51 23.29
C GLY A 561 16.10 -13.95 22.34
N TRP A 562 15.76 -14.86 21.43
CA TRP A 562 16.59 -15.17 20.28
C TRP A 562 15.71 -15.14 19.04
N ASN A 563 16.29 -14.79 17.91
CA ASN A 563 15.63 -14.89 16.63
C ASN A 563 16.52 -15.58 15.61
N ALA A 564 15.89 -16.24 14.64
CA ALA A 564 16.53 -16.78 13.46
C ALA A 564 15.77 -16.29 12.23
N ARG A 565 16.48 -15.92 11.18
CA ARG A 565 15.89 -15.42 9.93
C ARG A 565 16.66 -15.87 8.70
N ALA A 566 15.93 -16.10 7.63
CA ALA A 566 16.48 -16.42 6.32
C ALA A 566 15.63 -15.76 5.23
N GLY A 567 16.22 -15.51 4.06
CA GLY A 567 15.52 -14.82 3.00
C GLY A 567 16.34 -14.62 1.74
N VAL A 568 15.79 -13.78 0.88
CA VAL A 568 16.39 -13.40 -0.40
C VAL A 568 16.46 -11.88 -0.50
N GLN A 569 17.48 -11.39 -1.18
CA GLN A 569 17.66 -9.98 -1.49
C GLN A 569 17.68 -9.81 -3.00
N TYR A 570 16.79 -8.97 -3.52
CA TYR A 570 16.73 -8.57 -4.92
C TYR A 570 17.05 -7.09 -5.08
N LYS A 571 18.12 -6.76 -5.80
CA LYS A 571 18.58 -5.38 -6.08
C LYS A 571 18.62 -4.48 -4.85
N GLY A 572 19.13 -5.01 -3.73
CA GLY A 572 19.21 -4.26 -2.47
C GLY A 572 18.02 -4.47 -1.53
N VAL A 573 16.84 -4.84 -2.05
CA VAL A 573 15.64 -5.05 -1.25
C VAL A 573 15.64 -6.47 -0.69
N ALA A 574 15.61 -6.61 0.63
CA ALA A 574 15.63 -7.90 1.31
C ALA A 574 14.24 -8.29 1.80
N ILE A 575 13.83 -9.54 1.52
CA ILE A 575 12.64 -10.18 2.08
C ILE A 575 13.15 -11.34 2.93
N THR A 576 12.88 -11.29 4.24
CA THR A 576 13.27 -12.34 5.19
C THR A 576 12.07 -12.87 5.94
N GLY A 577 12.01 -14.18 6.13
CA GLY A 577 11.14 -14.84 7.09
C GLY A 577 11.96 -15.28 8.30
N GLY A 578 11.37 -15.25 9.48
CA GLY A 578 12.06 -15.67 10.69
C GLY A 578 11.12 -16.03 11.83
N TYR A 579 11.73 -16.43 12.94
CA TYR A 579 11.07 -16.78 14.18
C TYR A 579 11.76 -16.10 15.35
N ASP A 580 10.98 -15.47 16.23
CA ASP A 580 11.42 -14.87 17.49
C ASP A 580 11.02 -15.80 18.64
N GLY A 581 11.98 -16.55 19.17
CA GLY A 581 11.77 -17.48 20.27
C GLY A 581 11.57 -16.82 21.63
N GLY A 582 11.85 -15.52 21.78
CA GLY A 582 11.50 -14.77 22.98
C GLY A 582 10.00 -14.47 23.05
N ARG A 583 9.36 -14.31 21.90
CA ARG A 583 7.93 -13.97 21.77
C ARG A 583 7.05 -15.12 21.27
N ASP A 584 7.64 -16.23 20.86
CA ASP A 584 6.93 -17.34 20.19
C ASP A 584 6.14 -16.86 18.95
N GLN A 585 6.81 -16.08 18.10
CA GLN A 585 6.20 -15.41 16.94
C GLN A 585 7.01 -15.64 15.67
N ALA A 586 6.33 -16.09 14.61
CA ALA A 586 6.85 -16.03 13.25
C ALA A 586 6.70 -14.61 12.68
N PHE A 587 7.65 -14.17 11.84
CA PHE A 587 7.59 -12.86 11.21
C PHE A 587 8.08 -12.90 9.76
N ILE A 588 7.58 -11.96 8.96
CA ILE A 588 8.11 -11.62 7.64
C ILE A 588 8.56 -10.16 7.70
N ARG A 589 9.75 -9.86 7.17
CA ARG A 589 10.34 -8.53 7.16
C ARG A 589 10.79 -8.16 5.75
N LEU A 590 10.35 -6.99 5.29
CA LEU A 590 10.83 -6.32 4.08
C LEU A 590 11.78 -5.19 4.49
N GLU A 591 13.04 -5.27 4.09
CA GLU A 591 14.05 -4.23 4.33
C GLU A 591 14.38 -3.56 2.99
N ILE A 592 13.98 -2.29 2.85
CA ILE A 592 14.27 -1.46 1.67
C ILE A 592 15.40 -0.50 2.06
N PRO A 593 16.59 -0.60 1.46
CA PRO A 593 17.64 0.39 1.69
C PRO A 593 17.18 1.71 1.07
N LEU A 594 16.83 2.67 1.91
CA LEU A 594 16.73 4.06 1.50
C LEU A 594 18.17 4.52 1.30
N GLY A 595 18.69 4.38 0.08
CA GLY A 595 20.03 4.85 -0.25
C GLY A 595 20.20 6.31 0.18
N TRP A 596 21.35 6.62 0.77
CA TRP A 596 21.81 7.99 0.99
C TRP A 596 22.82 8.31 -0.10
#